data_AF-A0A9E5XY96-F1
#
_entry.id   AF-A0A9E5XY96-F1
#
_cell.length_a   1.000
_cell.length_b   1.000
_cell.length_c   1.000
_cell.angle_alpha   90.00
_cell.angle_beta   90.00
_cell.angle_gamma   90.00
#
_symmetry.space_group_name_H-M   'P 1'
#
loop_
_entity.id
_entity.type
_entity.pdbx_description
1 polymer ?
#
loop_
_entity_poly.entity_id
_entity_poly.type
_entity_poly.pdbx_seq_one_letter_code
_entity_poly.pdbx_strand_id
1 'polypeptide(L)'
;MKKNVAVIDLHTQRRKKEIIAKIKRIPPLPAAAQEVLSIVAENPRDIRRLEQVIMHDPSLSSQLLKVANCAAYYPASRINTVHRAIVFL
;
A
#
# COMPACT_ATOMS: atom_id res chain seq x y z
N MET A 1 -17.25 47.59 3.50
CA MET A 1 -17.35 46.11 3.70
C MET A 1 -16.62 45.23 2.67
N LYS A 2 -15.85 45.76 1.70
CA LYS A 2 -15.24 44.93 0.61
C LYS A 2 -13.91 44.21 0.94
N LYS A 3 -13.26 44.50 2.06
CA LYS A 3 -11.93 43.93 2.40
C LYS A 3 -11.94 42.45 2.85
N ASN A 4 -13.06 41.94 3.39
CA ASN A 4 -13.10 40.57 3.93
C ASN A 4 -13.24 39.46 2.88
N VAL A 5 -13.80 39.75 1.70
CA VAL A 5 -14.02 38.73 0.65
C VAL A 5 -12.72 38.37 -0.07
N ALA A 6 -11.83 39.34 -0.31
CA ALA A 6 -10.55 39.12 -0.98
C ALA A 6 -9.55 38.30 -0.15
N VAL A 7 -9.62 38.37 1.19
CA VAL A 7 -8.75 37.61 2.11
C VAL A 7 -9.14 36.13 2.16
N ILE A 8 -10.44 35.82 2.08
CA ILE A 8 -10.97 34.45 2.05
C ILE A 8 -10.58 33.74 0.73
N ASP A 9 -10.57 34.47 -0.39
CA ASP A 9 -10.15 33.94 -1.68
C ASP A 9 -8.65 33.57 -1.68
N LEU A 10 -7.77 34.44 -1.14
CA LEU A 10 -6.33 34.15 -1.07
C LEU A 10 -6.00 32.88 -0.27
N HIS A 11 -6.67 32.67 0.87
CA HIS A 11 -6.49 31.47 1.70
C HIS A 11 -6.93 30.20 0.96
N THR A 12 -8.05 30.27 0.24
CA THR A 12 -8.59 29.15 -0.55
C THR A 12 -7.68 28.81 -1.73
N GLN A 13 -7.16 29.83 -2.44
CA GLN A 13 -6.21 29.65 -3.53
C GLN A 13 -4.89 29.04 -3.05
N ARG A 14 -4.39 29.49 -1.89
CA ARG A 14 -3.17 28.95 -1.28
C ARG A 14 -3.34 27.48 -0.90
N ARG A 15 -4.47 27.12 -0.27
CA ARG A 15 -4.78 25.74 0.11
C ARG A 15 -4.95 24.82 -1.12
N LYS A 16 -5.59 25.30 -2.19
CA LYS A 16 -5.67 24.58 -3.47
C LYS A 16 -4.28 24.31 -4.06
N LYS A 17 -3.41 25.32 -4.10
CA LYS A 17 -2.03 25.17 -4.59
C LYS A 17 -1.22 24.17 -3.76
N GLU A 18 -1.37 24.20 -2.44
CA GLU A 18 -0.72 23.25 -1.53
C GLU A 18 -1.19 21.81 -1.76
N ILE A 19 -2.50 21.58 -1.93
CA ILE A 19 -3.05 20.25 -2.22
C ILE A 19 -2.53 19.74 -3.58
N ILE A 20 -2.57 20.58 -4.62
CA ILE A 20 -2.05 20.20 -5.95
C ILE A 20 -0.55 19.88 -5.88
N ALA A 21 0.23 20.68 -5.14
CA ALA A 21 1.66 20.42 -4.94
C ALA A 21 1.93 19.12 -4.19
N LYS A 22 1.08 18.75 -3.22
CA LYS A 22 1.16 17.46 -2.52
C LYS A 22 0.81 16.29 -3.44
N ILE A 23 -0.24 16.41 -4.26
CA ILE A 23 -0.63 15.36 -5.22
C ILE A 23 0.50 15.09 -6.21
N LYS A 24 1.14 16.14 -6.74
CA LYS A 24 2.29 16.01 -7.67
C LYS A 24 3.52 15.32 -7.05
N ARG A 25 3.57 15.17 -5.73
CA ARG A 25 4.66 14.51 -4.99
C ARG A 25 4.32 13.08 -4.56
N ILE A 26 3.11 12.59 -4.84
CA ILE A 26 2.74 11.21 -4.52
C ILE A 26 3.60 10.30 -5.40
N PRO A 27 4.42 9.42 -4.80
CA PRO A 27 5.20 8.47 -5.59
C PRO A 27 4.24 7.50 -6.31
N PRO A 28 4.63 7.00 -7.48
CA PRO A 28 3.87 5.92 -8.12
C PRO A 28 3.83 4.70 -7.18
N LEU A 29 2.77 3.91 -7.30
CA LEU A 29 2.70 2.65 -6.57
C LEU A 29 3.91 1.78 -6.98
N PRO A 30 4.63 1.15 -6.03
CA PRO A 30 5.75 0.28 -6.37
C PRO A 30 5.34 -0.84 -7.33
N ALA A 31 6.24 -1.23 -8.24
CA ALA A 31 5.96 -2.24 -9.26
C ALA A 31 5.48 -3.57 -8.64
N ALA A 32 6.12 -4.02 -7.56
CA ALA A 32 5.74 -5.26 -6.88
C ALA A 32 4.32 -5.21 -6.30
N ALA A 33 3.90 -4.08 -5.72
CA ALA A 33 2.54 -3.91 -5.22
C ALA A 33 1.52 -3.87 -6.37
N GLN A 34 1.87 -3.24 -7.48
CA GLN A 34 1.07 -3.23 -8.71
C GLN A 34 0.87 -4.65 -9.25
N GLU A 35 1.94 -5.45 -9.31
CA GLU A 35 1.86 -6.83 -9.81
C GLU A 35 1.06 -7.75 -8.88
N VAL A 36 1.23 -7.63 -7.56
CA VAL A 36 0.39 -8.35 -6.58
C VAL A 36 -1.09 -8.04 -6.81
N LEU A 37 -1.45 -6.76 -6.96
CA LEU A 37 -2.84 -6.36 -7.22
C LEU A 37 -3.38 -6.94 -8.54
N SER A 38 -2.57 -6.95 -9.60
CA SER A 38 -2.96 -7.55 -10.88
C SER A 38 -3.19 -9.06 -10.76
N ILE A 39 -2.30 -9.79 -10.09
CA ILE A 39 -2.44 -11.25 -9.89
C ILE A 39 -3.73 -11.57 -9.14
N VAL A 40 -4.01 -10.85 -8.05
CA VAL A 40 -5.21 -11.06 -7.24
C VAL A 40 -6.48 -10.73 -8.02
N ALA A 41 -6.45 -9.70 -8.89
CA ALA A 41 -7.58 -9.31 -9.71
C ALA A 41 -7.87 -10.30 -10.87
N GLU A 42 -6.83 -10.85 -11.51
CA GLU A 42 -6.96 -11.76 -12.66
C GLU A 42 -7.24 -13.20 -12.23
N ASN A 43 -6.43 -13.73 -11.32
CA ASN A 43 -6.53 -15.11 -10.85
C ASN A 43 -5.95 -15.25 -9.44
N PRO A 44 -6.79 -15.11 -8.38
CA PRO A 44 -6.32 -15.19 -7.00
C PRO A 44 -5.78 -16.58 -6.61
N ARG A 45 -5.93 -17.61 -7.47
CA ARG A 45 -5.39 -18.95 -7.23
C ARG A 45 -3.95 -19.13 -7.71
N ASP A 46 -3.34 -18.15 -8.38
CA ASP A 46 -1.94 -18.23 -8.81
C ASP A 46 -0.96 -17.89 -7.66
N ILE A 47 -0.94 -18.78 -6.66
CA ILE A 47 -0.10 -18.67 -5.46
C ILE A 47 1.39 -18.65 -5.84
N ARG A 48 1.79 -19.39 -6.88
CA ARG A 48 3.20 -19.46 -7.30
C ARG A 48 3.69 -18.12 -7.79
N ARG A 49 2.91 -17.45 -8.64
CA ARG A 49 3.28 -16.12 -9.14
C ARG A 49 3.24 -15.09 -8.01
N LEU A 50 2.23 -15.15 -7.14
CA LEU A 50 2.15 -14.27 -5.97
C LEU A 50 3.37 -14.43 -5.04
N GLU A 51 3.76 -15.67 -4.77
CA GLU A 51 4.95 -15.99 -3.97
C GLU A 51 6.23 -15.42 -4.60
N GLN A 52 6.41 -15.60 -5.91
CA GLN A 52 7.57 -15.05 -6.63
C GLN A 52 7.66 -13.53 -6.47
N VAL A 53 6.57 -12.79 -6.71
CA VAL A 53 6.57 -11.32 -6.61
C VAL A 53 6.90 -10.86 -5.20
N ILE A 54 6.27 -11.46 -4.18
CA ILE A 54 6.48 -11.07 -2.79
C ILE A 54 7.90 -11.41 -2.33
N MET A 55 8.45 -12.56 -2.73
CA MET A 55 9.81 -12.97 -2.37
C MET A 55 10.90 -12.06 -2.95
N HIS A 56 10.69 -11.50 -4.14
CA HIS A 56 11.66 -10.61 -4.78
C HIS A 56 11.67 -9.19 -4.20
N ASP A 57 10.66 -8.83 -3.39
CA ASP A 57 10.60 -7.57 -2.66
C ASP A 57 10.79 -7.82 -1.14
N PRO A 58 11.97 -7.50 -0.57
CA PRO A 58 12.23 -7.72 0.85
C PRO A 58 11.29 -6.94 1.79
N SER A 59 10.79 -5.78 1.36
CA SER A 59 9.87 -4.95 2.16
C SER A 59 8.52 -5.65 2.27
N LEU A 60 7.95 -6.07 1.13
CA LEU A 60 6.70 -6.83 1.08
C LEU A 60 6.80 -8.16 1.83
N SER A 61 7.90 -8.91 1.63
CA SER A 61 8.17 -10.14 2.37
C SER A 61 8.15 -9.92 3.88
N SER A 62 8.86 -8.89 4.36
CA SER A 62 8.90 -8.58 5.80
C SER A 62 7.53 -8.18 6.35
N GLN A 63 6.76 -7.43 5.58
CA GLN A 63 5.45 -6.94 5.99
C GLN A 63 4.41 -8.07 6.01
N LEU A 64 4.43 -8.95 5.01
CA LEU A 64 3.61 -10.15 5.00
C LEU A 64 3.88 -11.04 6.22
N LEU A 65 5.15 -11.32 6.52
CA LEU A 65 5.52 -12.11 7.70
C LEU A 65 5.10 -11.45 9.00
N LYS A 66 5.23 -10.12 9.12
CA LYS A 66 4.75 -9.37 10.30
C LYS A 66 3.24 -9.50 10.48
N VAL A 67 2.47 -9.37 9.39
CA VAL A 67 1.01 -9.50 9.41
C VAL A 67 0.61 -10.93 9.76
N ALA A 68 1.16 -11.93 9.09
CA ALA A 68 0.86 -13.34 9.34
C ALA A 68 1.21 -13.78 10.78
N ASN A 69 2.22 -13.16 11.41
CA ASN A 69 2.60 -13.45 12.79
C ASN A 69 1.92 -12.56 13.83
N CYS A 70 1.05 -11.63 13.44
CA CYS A 70 0.47 -10.71 14.41
C CYS A 70 -0.61 -11.41 15.26
N ALA A 71 -0.84 -10.87 16.46
CA ALA A 71 -1.79 -11.45 17.41
C ALA A 71 -3.22 -11.55 16.84
N ALA A 72 -3.60 -10.69 15.88
CA ALA A 72 -4.93 -10.70 15.27
C ALA A 72 -5.23 -11.97 14.47
N TYR A 73 -4.20 -12.62 13.89
CA TYR A 73 -4.36 -13.87 13.14
C TYR A 73 -4.04 -15.12 13.97
N TYR A 74 -3.49 -14.96 15.19
CA TYR A 74 -3.24 -16.05 16.15
C TYR A 74 -2.65 -17.34 15.53
N PRO A 75 -1.44 -17.29 14.93
CA PRO A 75 -0.85 -18.47 14.33
C PRO A 75 -0.42 -19.49 15.39
N ALA A 76 -0.75 -20.77 15.17
CA ALA A 76 -0.39 -21.86 16.08
C ALA A 76 1.14 -22.03 16.28
N SER A 77 1.95 -21.53 15.34
CA SER A 77 3.40 -21.49 15.43
C SER A 77 3.93 -20.34 14.59
N ARG A 78 5.14 -19.84 14.89
CA ARG A 78 5.79 -18.81 14.09
C ARG A 78 5.85 -19.17 12.60
N ILE A 79 5.41 -18.25 11.75
CA ILE A 79 5.48 -18.35 10.29
C ILE A 79 6.77 -17.68 9.83
N ASN A 80 7.60 -18.43 9.10
CA ASN A 80 8.96 -18.02 8.72
C ASN A 80 9.22 -18.06 7.20
N THR A 81 8.21 -18.40 6.39
CA THR A 81 8.32 -18.42 4.92
C THR A 81 7.17 -17.65 4.28
N VAL A 82 7.44 -17.04 3.12
CA VAL A 82 6.43 -16.34 2.30
C VAL A 82 5.34 -17.31 1.89
N HIS A 83 5.70 -18.49 1.37
CA HIS A 83 4.74 -19.54 1.02
C HIS A 83 3.74 -19.84 2.14
N ARG A 84 4.26 -20.11 3.36
CA ARG A 84 3.42 -20.47 4.50
C ARG A 84 2.55 -19.29 4.94
N ALA A 85 3.03 -18.06 4.81
CA ALA A 85 2.23 -16.87 5.09
C ALA A 85 1.09 -16.69 4.08
N ILE A 86 1.32 -16.97 2.79
CA ILE A 86 0.28 -16.90 1.74
C ILE A 86 -0.79 -17.97 1.96
N VAL A 87 -0.40 -19.20 2.33
CA VAL A 87 -1.36 -20.29 2.58
C VAL A 87 -2.16 -20.09 3.87
N PHE A 88 -1.60 -19.34 4.83
CA PHE A 88 -2.20 -19.12 6.14
C PHE A 88 -3.25 -17.98 6.17
N LEU A 89 -3.03 -16.93 5.38
CA LEU A 89 -3.91 -15.75 5.29
C LEU A 89 -5.03 -15.96 4.26
#